data_AF-A0ABD3XD76-F1
#
_entry.id   AF-A0ABD3XD76-F1
#
_cell.length_a   1.000
_cell.length_b   1.000
_cell.length_c   1.000
_cell.angle_alpha   90.00
_cell.angle_beta   90.00
_cell.angle_gamma   90.00
#
_symmetry.space_group_name_H-M   'P 1'
#
loop_
_entity.id
_entity.type
_entity.pdbx_description
1 polymer ?
#
loop_
_entity_poly.entity_id
_entity_poly.type
_entity_poly.pdbx_seq_one_letter_code
_entity_poly.pdbx_strand_id
1 'polypeptide(L)' 'VHERSVQSDFLLIVLKRLLAQRRDLHVILMSATLDAEKFSKYFNNCPIINIPGRTYPVE' A
#
# COMPACT_ATOMS: atom_id res chain seq x y z
N VAL A 1 0.49 -4.61 -5.18
CA VAL A 1 1.66 -3.82 -4.72
C VAL A 1 2.79 -4.74 -4.21
N HIS A 2 2.82 -6.01 -4.63
CA HIS A 2 3.93 -6.91 -4.28
C HIS A 2 4.90 -7.11 -5.45
N GLU A 3 4.38 -7.09 -6.68
CA GLU A 3 5.16 -6.98 -7.90
C GLU A 3 5.47 -5.50 -8.16
N ARG A 4 6.75 -5.12 -8.08
CA ARG A 4 7.21 -3.76 -8.41
C ARG A 4 7.16 -3.52 -9.92
N SER A 5 5.96 -3.29 -10.45
CA SER A 5 5.77 -2.84 -11.83
C SER A 5 5.85 -1.32 -11.91
N VAL A 6 6.46 -0.79 -12.97
CA VAL A 6 6.56 0.67 -13.25
C VAL A 6 5.19 1.35 -13.21
N GLN A 7 4.15 0.63 -13.64
CA GLN A 7 2.77 1.08 -13.65
C GLN A 7 2.23 1.32 -12.23
N SER A 8 2.56 0.43 -11.29
CA SER A 8 2.13 0.56 -9.89
C SER A 8 2.78 1.78 -9.23
N ASP A 9 4.07 2.00 -9.46
CA ASP A 9 4.78 3.15 -8.91
C ASP A 9 4.24 4.48 -9.47
N PHE A 10 3.96 4.53 -10.77
CA PHE A 10 3.32 5.69 -11.40
C PHE A 10 1.94 5.97 -10.79
N LEU A 11 1.12 4.93 -10.59
CA LEU A 11 -0.19 5.08 -9.97
C LEU A 11 -0.10 5.65 -8.54
N LEU A 12 0.86 5.18 -7.73
CA LEU A 12 1.06 5.69 -6.36
C LEU A 12 1.40 7.19 -6.33
N ILE A 13 2.20 7.66 -7.30
CA ILE A 13 2.51 9.09 -7.45
C ILE A 13 1.24 9.90 -7.75
N VAL A 14 0.41 9.43 -8.69
CA VAL A 14 -0.84 10.10 -9.06
C VAL A 14 -1.83 10.10 -7.89
N LEU A 15 -2.00 8.97 -7.21
CA LEU A 15 -2.89 8.85 -6.05
C LEU A 15 -2.47 9.79 -4.91
N LYS A 16 -1.18 9.91 -4.60
CA LYS A 16 -0.68 10.85 -3.58
C LYS A 16 -1.06 12.30 -3.92
N ARG A 17 -0.98 12.69 -5.19
CA ARG A 17 -1.39 14.03 -5.63
C ARG A 17 -2.90 14.24 -5.52
N LEU A 18 -3.70 13.22 -5.88
CA LEU A 18 -5.15 13.29 -5.80
C LEU A 18 -5.65 13.37 -4.36
N LEU A 19 -5.06 12.61 -3.43
CA LEU A 19 -5.40 12.66 -2.01
C LEU A 19 -5.19 14.05 -1.39
N ALA A 20 -4.22 14.82 -1.88
CA ALA A 20 -3.99 16.19 -1.42
C ALA A 20 -5.09 17.17 -1.88
N GLN A 21 -5.76 16.88 -3.01
CA GLN A 21 -6.80 17.73 -3.60
C GLN A 21 -8.21 17.29 -3.21
N ARG A 22 -8.41 15.98 -3.02
CA ARG A 22 -9.70 15.34 -2.75
C ARG A 22 -9.72 14.69 -1.37
N ARG A 23 -10.33 15.39 -0.42
CA ARG A 23 -10.50 14.90 0.96
C ARG A 23 -11.56 13.80 1.09
N ASP A 24 -12.40 13.62 0.06
CA ASP A 24 -13.43 12.58 -0.02
C ASP A 24 -12.88 11.24 -0.56
N LEU A 25 -11.67 11.25 -1.11
CA LEU A 25 -11.03 10.06 -1.65
C LEU A 25 -10.32 9.29 -0.53
N HIS A 26 -10.72 8.03 -0.35
CA HIS A 26 -10.04 7.09 0.55
C HIS A 26 -9.28 6.05 -0.27
N VAL A 27 -8.02 5.80 0.10
CA VAL A 27 -7.14 4.84 -0.58
C VAL A 27 -6.66 3.81 0.44
N ILE A 28 -6.81 2.52 0.12
CA ILE A 28 -6.33 1.40 0.92
C ILE A 28 -5.26 0.65 0.11
N LEU A 29 -4.06 0.56 0.65
CA LEU A 29 -2.95 -0.16 0.04
C LEU A 29 -2.79 -1.52 0.70
N MET A 30 -2.85 -2.60 -0.10
CA MET A 30 -2.68 -3.97 0.37
C MET A 30 -1.36 -4.55 -0.15
N SER A 31 -0.56 -5.12 0.76
CA SER A 31 0.71 -5.79 0.47
C SER A 31 0.72 -7.17 1.14
N ALA A 32 1.26 -8.16 0.45
CA ALA A 32 1.44 -9.52 0.98
C ALA A 32 2.76 -9.68 1.75
N THR A 33 3.67 -8.70 1.71
CA THR A 33 4.99 -8.77 2.36
C THR A 33 5.36 -7.51 3.15
N LEU A 34 6.52 -7.58 3.82
CA LEU A 34 7.13 -6.60 4.74
C LEU A 34 7.33 -5.17 4.17
N ASP A 35 7.04 -4.91 2.89
CA ASP A 35 7.23 -3.61 2.27
C ASP A 35 6.19 -2.54 2.69
N ALA A 36 5.22 -2.89 3.56
CA ALA A 36 4.20 -1.97 4.07
C ALA A 36 4.78 -0.71 4.73
N GLU A 37 5.92 -0.81 5.42
CA GLU A 37 6.58 0.34 6.05
C GLU A 37 7.04 1.40 5.04
N LYS A 38 7.51 0.97 3.85
CA LYS A 38 7.95 1.91 2.80
C LYS A 38 6.77 2.70 2.25
N PHE A 39 5.63 2.05 2.06
CA PHE A 39 4.40 2.71 1.63
C PHE A 39 3.88 3.67 2.69
N SER A 40 3.89 3.26 3.97
CA SER A 40 3.53 4.14 5.07
C SER A 40 4.36 5.42 5.08
N LYS A 41 5.70 5.32 5.02
CA LYS A 41 6.60 6.48 4.94
C LYS A 41 6.30 7.36 3.73
N TYR A 42 5.99 6.77 2.58
CA TYR A 42 5.66 7.53 1.37
C TYR A 42 4.33 8.30 1.49
N PHE A 43 3.32 7.72 2.16
CA PHE A 43 2.01 8.33 2.41
C PHE A 43 1.95 9.04 3.78
N ASN A 44 2.99 9.80 4.14
CA ASN A 44 3.05 10.63 5.35
C ASN A 44 2.88 9.82 6.65
N ASN A 45 3.55 8.68 6.75
CA ASN A 45 3.50 7.76 7.89
C ASN A 45 2.06 7.29 8.19
N CYS A 46 1.31 6.93 7.15
CA CYS A 46 -0.06 6.43 7.30
C CYS A 46 -0.13 5.16 8.18
N PRO A 47 -1.25 4.92 8.87
CA PRO A 47 -1.40 3.74 9.74
C PRO A 47 -1.22 2.44 8.94
N ILE A 48 -0.57 1.46 9.58
CA ILE A 48 -0.36 0.12 9.03
C ILE A 48 -1.18 -0.85 9.87
N ILE A 49 -1.91 -1.74 9.20
CA ILE A 49 -2.68 -2.82 9.83
C ILE A 49 -2.11 -4.15 9.34
N ASN A 50 -1.60 -4.96 10.26
CA ASN A 50 -1.08 -6.29 9.96
C ASN A 50 -2.16 -7.33 10.22
N ILE A 51 -2.58 -8.03 9.16
CA ILE A 51 -3.57 -9.10 9.24
C ILE A 51 -2.81 -10.43 9.22
N PRO A 52 -2.85 -11.25 10.30
CA PRO A 52 -2.16 -12.53 10.33
C PRO A 52 -2.77 -13.47 9.29
N GLY A 53 -1.91 -14.04 8.44
CA GLY A 53 -2.31 -15.07 7.50
C GLY A 53 -2.69 -16.36 8.23
N ARG A 54 -3.62 -17.13 7.67
CA ARG A 54 -3.86 -18.51 8.05
C ARG A 54 -3.14 -19.39 7.03
N THR A 55 -2.16 -20.16 7.47
CA THR A 55 -1.49 -21.16 6.65
C THR A 55 -1.84 -22.55 7.17
N TYR A 56 -2.11 -23.47 6.24
CA TYR A 56 -2.14 -24.91 6.53
C TYR A 56 -0.79 -25.48 6.11
N PRO A 57 -0.27 -26.52 6.81
CA PRO A 57 0.95 -27.18 6.37
C PRO A 57 0.74 -27.69 4.94
N VAL A 58 1.71 -27.37 4.08
CA VAL A 58 1.76 -27.80 2.68
C VAL A 58 2.92 -28.77 2.59
N GLU A 59 2.66 -30.01 2.16
CA GLU A 59 3.70 -30.97 1.74
C GLU A 59 4.15 -30.70 0.31
#